data_AF-A0A952FZF3-F1
#
_entry.id   AF-A0A952FZF3-F1
#
_cell.length_a   1.000
_cell.length_b   1.000
_cell.length_c   1.000
_cell.angle_alpha   90.00
_cell.angle_beta   90.00
_cell.angle_gamma   90.00
#
_symmetry.space_group_name_H-M   'P 1'
#
loop_
_entity.id
_entity.type
_entity.pdbx_description
1 polymer ?
#
loop_
_entity_poly.entity_id
_entity_poly.type
_entity_poly.pdbx_seq_one_letter_code
_entity_poly.pdbx_strand_id
1 'polypeptide(L)'
;LSQKLAEQLQAQDTAKQFIHRQSLANQVRFVTAELVDLDARIQRAAAQTLALEMEVFEALREDVRQLAGEIQAAHDAISALDVATANAHYAEDCDAVRPKIDRSTRLEICRGRHPVVADVLKNQGKPFTPNDVDLDATGADAARLSLVTGPNMAGKSTYLRQNALLIIMAQAGLFVPAKSMHLGVVDRLFSRVGAGDDLAQGRSTFMMEMVETAAILSQASDRSFVILDEIGRGTATYDGLAIAWACAEDLHERIRCRALFATHYHELSQLEKRMKAVNNISLQAREHNGELIFLHEARAGAADRSYGVQVARLAGMPTGVVERARDILQRLEEDNQTKLRLDDLPLFSFERAPKPVSSAPSKLETVLKSIKPDELSPKEALEVIYNLHKLLT
;
A
#
# COMPACT_ATOMS: atom_id res chain seq x y z
N LEU A 1 -24.79 52.67 55.73
CA LEU A 1 -24.38 53.37 56.98
C LEU A 1 -24.02 54.80 56.60
N SER A 2 -24.60 55.81 57.25
CA SER A 2 -24.35 57.21 56.88
C SER A 2 -22.89 57.58 57.12
N GLN A 3 -22.34 58.47 56.29
CA GLN A 3 -20.94 58.94 56.35
C GLN A 3 -20.57 59.45 57.76
N LYS A 4 -21.54 60.08 58.44
CA LYS A 4 -21.46 60.50 59.85
C LYS A 4 -21.23 59.36 60.85
N LEU A 5 -21.82 58.18 60.65
CA LEU A 5 -21.63 57.05 61.56
C LEU A 5 -20.24 56.40 61.35
N ALA A 6 -19.72 56.42 60.12
CA ALA A 6 -18.35 55.99 59.82
C ALA A 6 -17.30 56.94 60.44
N GLU A 7 -17.55 58.25 60.41
CA GLU A 7 -16.73 59.27 61.11
C GLU A 7 -16.78 59.11 62.64
N GLN A 8 -17.94 58.75 63.21
CA GLN A 8 -18.08 58.48 64.64
C GLN A 8 -17.35 57.21 65.10
N LEU A 9 -17.36 56.14 64.30
CA LEU A 9 -16.57 54.93 64.58
C LEU A 9 -15.05 55.18 64.50
N GLN A 10 -14.62 56.24 63.80
CA GLN A 10 -13.23 56.71 63.73
C GLN A 10 -12.85 57.69 64.86
N ALA A 11 -13.81 58.17 65.64
CA ALA A 11 -13.57 59.08 66.76
C ALA A 11 -13.44 58.33 68.11
N GLN A 12 -12.69 58.98 69.01
CA GLN A 12 -12.10 58.54 70.29
C GLN A 12 -12.77 57.36 71.02
N ASP A 13 -11.92 56.40 71.39
CA ASP A 13 -12.11 55.07 72.02
C ASP A 13 -12.67 53.91 71.18
N THR A 14 -13.65 54.11 70.28
CA THR A 14 -14.08 53.05 69.34
C THR A 14 -13.12 52.82 68.17
N ALA A 15 -12.31 53.83 67.84
CA ALA A 15 -11.31 53.80 66.77
C ALA A 15 -10.21 52.75 66.98
N LYS A 16 -9.97 52.30 68.22
CA LYS A 16 -9.05 51.18 68.51
C LYS A 16 -9.65 49.83 68.16
N GLN A 17 -10.98 49.72 68.10
CA GLN A 17 -11.69 48.46 67.90
C GLN A 17 -12.03 48.23 66.41
N PHE A 18 -12.36 49.29 65.65
CA PHE A 18 -12.69 49.21 64.22
C PHE A 18 -11.69 49.98 63.35
N ILE A 19 -10.80 49.23 62.68
CA ILE A 19 -9.78 49.71 61.74
C ILE A 19 -10.40 49.80 60.34
N HIS A 20 -10.27 50.94 59.66
CA HIS A 20 -10.77 51.10 58.29
C HIS A 20 -9.96 50.24 57.29
N ARG A 21 -10.64 49.49 56.39
CA ARG A 21 -9.98 48.66 55.36
C ARG A 21 -10.30 49.07 53.94
N GLN A 22 -11.54 49.46 53.66
CA GLN A 22 -11.94 49.80 52.30
C GLN A 22 -13.19 50.69 52.29
N SER A 23 -13.19 51.76 51.49
CA SER A 23 -14.40 52.53 51.17
C SER A 23 -14.88 52.20 49.75
N LEU A 24 -16.17 51.95 49.61
CA LEU A 24 -16.88 51.77 48.35
C LEU A 24 -17.95 52.88 48.23
N ALA A 25 -18.47 53.11 47.02
CA ALA A 25 -19.35 54.25 46.72
C ALA A 25 -20.50 54.46 47.72
N ASN A 26 -21.09 53.38 48.25
CA ASN A 26 -22.23 53.43 49.18
C ASN A 26 -21.97 52.74 50.54
N GLN A 27 -20.75 52.26 50.81
CA GLN A 27 -20.44 51.53 52.05
C GLN A 27 -18.98 51.62 52.45
N VAL A 28 -18.71 51.57 53.76
CA VAL A 28 -17.37 51.58 54.33
C VAL A 28 -17.17 50.28 55.10
N ARG A 29 -16.08 49.57 54.82
CA ARG A 29 -15.70 48.31 55.45
C ARG A 29 -14.62 48.56 56.51
N PHE A 30 -14.88 48.06 57.70
CA PHE A 30 -13.97 48.07 58.83
C PHE A 30 -13.62 46.65 59.24
N VAL A 31 -12.54 46.50 59.98
CA VAL A 31 -12.00 45.24 60.50
C VAL A 31 -11.55 45.48 61.92
N THR A 32 -11.67 44.49 62.79
CA THR A 32 -11.17 44.57 64.16
C THR A 32 -9.80 43.93 64.27
N ALA A 33 -9.02 44.26 65.30
CA ALA A 33 -7.73 43.59 65.56
C ALA A 33 -7.90 42.05 65.68
N GLU A 34 -8.99 41.61 66.33
CA GLU A 34 -9.37 40.19 66.42
C GLU A 34 -9.64 39.57 65.03
N LEU A 35 -10.33 40.30 64.14
CA LEU A 35 -10.61 39.82 62.79
C LEU A 35 -9.36 39.79 61.91
N VAL A 36 -8.41 40.73 62.09
CA VAL A 36 -7.08 40.66 61.42
C VAL A 36 -6.32 39.42 61.88
N ASP A 37 -6.28 39.15 63.19
CA ASP A 37 -5.58 37.97 63.72
C ASP A 37 -6.24 36.67 63.23
N LEU A 38 -7.57 36.61 63.22
CA LEU A 38 -8.30 35.48 62.67
C LEU A 38 -8.05 35.29 61.16
N ASP A 39 -8.08 36.35 60.34
CA ASP A 39 -7.75 36.31 58.91
C ASP A 39 -6.32 35.80 58.72
N ALA A 40 -5.35 36.30 59.49
CA ALA A 40 -3.96 35.86 59.44
C ALA A 40 -3.78 34.39 59.87
N ARG A 41 -4.57 33.89 60.82
CA ARG A 41 -4.60 32.48 61.24
C ARG A 41 -5.22 31.60 60.16
N ILE A 42 -6.32 32.04 59.54
CA ILE A 42 -6.97 31.34 58.43
C ILE A 42 -6.02 31.24 57.23
N GLN A 43 -5.37 32.34 56.84
CA GLN A 43 -4.41 32.35 55.73
C GLN A 43 -3.22 31.44 56.00
N ARG A 44 -2.68 31.45 57.23
CA ARG A 44 -1.61 30.52 57.63
C ARG A 44 -2.06 29.07 57.58
N ALA A 45 -3.24 28.75 58.09
CA ALA A 45 -3.80 27.40 58.04
C ALA A 45 -4.06 26.94 56.59
N ALA A 46 -4.56 27.82 55.72
CA ALA A 46 -4.78 27.52 54.31
C ALA A 46 -3.46 27.24 53.58
N ALA A 47 -2.43 28.07 53.81
CA ALA A 47 -1.10 27.85 53.25
C ALA A 47 -0.46 26.54 53.74
N GLN A 48 -0.61 26.23 55.03
CA GLN A 48 -0.15 24.95 55.61
C GLN A 48 -0.88 23.76 55.02
N THR A 49 -2.21 23.87 54.83
CA THR A 49 -3.03 22.81 54.23
C THR A 49 -2.58 22.53 52.80
N LEU A 50 -2.38 23.57 51.99
CA LEU A 50 -1.90 23.42 50.61
C LEU A 50 -0.48 22.83 50.56
N ALA A 51 0.41 23.23 51.46
CA ALA A 51 1.76 22.67 51.53
C ALA A 51 1.73 21.17 51.86
N LEU A 52 0.91 20.76 52.84
CA LEU A 52 0.68 19.36 53.18
C LEU A 52 0.07 18.57 52.01
N GLU A 53 -0.89 19.16 51.29
CA GLU A 53 -1.51 18.55 50.12
C GLU A 53 -0.48 18.30 49.00
N MET A 54 0.38 19.28 48.72
CA MET A 54 1.46 19.14 47.74
C MET A 54 2.46 18.06 48.15
N GLU A 55 2.83 17.98 49.43
CA GLU A 55 3.72 16.94 49.94
C GLU A 55 3.12 15.54 49.75
N VAL A 56 1.85 15.35 50.10
CA VAL A 56 1.12 14.09 49.89
C VAL A 56 1.01 13.75 48.40
N PHE A 57 0.74 14.74 47.55
CA PHE A 57 0.63 14.53 46.11
C PHE A 57 1.97 14.13 45.47
N GLU A 58 3.08 14.76 45.85
CA GLU A 58 4.41 14.39 45.36
C GLU A 58 4.82 12.99 45.83
N ALA A 59 4.50 12.62 47.08
CA ALA A 59 4.70 11.26 47.56
C ALA A 59 3.91 10.24 46.73
N LEU A 60 2.63 10.50 46.45
CA LEU A 60 1.81 9.65 45.59
C LEU A 60 2.38 9.53 44.16
N ARG A 61 2.87 10.63 43.59
CA ARG A 61 3.52 10.60 42.26
C ARG A 61 4.75 9.72 42.25
N GLU A 62 5.56 9.78 43.31
CA GLU A 62 6.75 8.95 43.44
C GLU A 62 6.38 7.47 43.61
N ASP A 63 5.36 7.15 44.41
CA ASP A 63 4.85 5.78 44.56
C ASP A 63 4.37 5.22 43.22
N VAL A 64 3.61 5.99 42.43
CA VAL A 64 3.18 5.59 41.08
C VAL A 64 4.38 5.43 40.14
N ARG A 65 5.39 6.30 40.24
CA ARG A 65 6.60 6.23 39.41
C ARG A 65 7.40 4.94 39.67
N GLN A 66 7.44 4.47 40.92
CA GLN A 66 8.06 3.19 41.27
C GLN A 66 7.33 2.00 40.63
N LEU A 67 6.02 2.12 40.41
CA LEU A 67 5.18 1.11 39.74
C LEU A 67 5.16 1.25 38.21
N ALA A 68 5.90 2.18 37.61
CA ALA A 68 5.85 2.43 36.17
C ALA A 68 6.08 1.18 35.30
N GLY A 69 6.99 0.29 35.74
CA GLY A 69 7.25 -0.97 35.03
C GLY A 69 6.07 -1.95 35.06
N GLU A 70 5.39 -2.07 36.19
CA GLU A 70 4.20 -2.93 36.34
C GLU A 70 3.02 -2.37 35.55
N ILE A 71 2.85 -1.04 35.56
CA ILE A 71 1.83 -0.35 34.76
C ILE A 71 2.07 -0.58 33.26
N GLN A 72 3.31 -0.48 32.80
CA GLN A 72 3.66 -0.75 31.40
C GLN A 72 3.41 -2.22 31.03
N ALA A 73 3.79 -3.16 31.89
CA ALA A 73 3.53 -4.58 31.66
C ALA A 73 2.02 -4.90 31.59
N ALA A 74 1.21 -4.27 32.45
CA ALA A 74 -0.24 -4.37 32.41
C ALA A 74 -0.81 -3.76 31.11
N HIS A 75 -0.29 -2.61 30.68
CA HIS A 75 -0.68 -1.98 29.41
C HIS A 75 -0.40 -2.88 28.20
N ASP A 76 0.79 -3.47 28.13
CA ASP A 76 1.16 -4.35 27.01
C ASP A 76 0.28 -5.62 26.98
N ALA A 77 -0.02 -6.19 28.15
CA ALA A 77 -0.90 -7.34 28.27
C ALA A 77 -2.34 -7.03 27.86
N ILE A 78 -2.90 -5.90 28.31
CA ILE A 78 -4.25 -5.46 27.94
C ILE A 78 -4.32 -5.17 26.44
N SER A 79 -3.30 -4.52 25.88
CA SER A 79 -3.25 -4.20 24.44
C SER A 79 -3.22 -5.47 23.59
N ALA A 80 -2.46 -6.50 24.00
CA ALA A 80 -2.45 -7.78 23.32
C ALA A 80 -3.82 -8.48 23.38
N LEU A 81 -4.51 -8.42 24.52
CA LEU A 81 -5.87 -8.95 24.68
C LEU A 81 -6.89 -8.20 23.83
N ASP A 82 -6.78 -6.87 23.74
CA ASP A 82 -7.67 -6.03 22.93
C ASP A 82 -7.57 -6.39 21.44
N VAL A 83 -6.36 -6.46 20.90
CA VAL A 83 -6.12 -6.88 19.51
C VAL A 83 -6.61 -8.31 19.25
N ALA A 84 -6.33 -9.24 20.17
CA ALA A 84 -6.77 -10.63 20.02
C ALA A 84 -8.30 -10.76 20.03
N THR A 85 -8.96 -10.01 20.91
CA THR A 85 -10.44 -9.99 21.03
C THR A 85 -11.06 -9.33 19.80
N ALA A 86 -10.55 -8.19 19.36
CA ALA A 86 -11.02 -7.51 18.15
C ALA A 86 -10.89 -8.41 16.90
N ASN A 87 -9.79 -9.16 16.77
CA ASN A 87 -9.58 -10.11 15.69
C ASN A 87 -10.55 -11.31 15.75
N ALA A 88 -10.88 -11.80 16.95
CA ALA A 88 -11.88 -12.85 17.13
C ALA A 88 -13.29 -12.37 16.73
N HIS A 89 -13.70 -11.18 17.19
CA HIS A 89 -14.96 -10.56 16.79
C HIS A 89 -15.04 -10.36 15.27
N TYR A 90 -13.99 -9.81 14.66
CA TYR A 90 -13.88 -9.68 13.21
C TYR A 90 -14.05 -11.02 12.49
N ALA A 91 -13.45 -12.08 13.02
CA ALA A 91 -13.53 -13.40 12.42
C ALA A 91 -14.94 -13.98 12.40
N GLU A 92 -15.71 -13.76 13.47
CA GLU A 92 -17.12 -14.15 13.53
C GLU A 92 -17.98 -13.31 12.57
N ASP A 93 -17.83 -11.98 12.57
CA ASP A 93 -18.66 -11.09 11.75
C ASP A 93 -18.46 -11.28 10.24
N CYS A 94 -17.24 -11.64 9.83
CA CYS A 94 -16.85 -11.75 8.43
C CYS A 94 -16.74 -13.18 7.93
N ASP A 95 -17.10 -14.20 8.73
CA ASP A 95 -16.79 -15.62 8.45
C ASP A 95 -15.31 -15.79 8.04
N ALA A 96 -14.40 -15.18 8.79
CA ALA A 96 -12.98 -15.23 8.51
C ALA A 96 -12.35 -16.49 9.10
N VAL A 97 -11.35 -17.03 8.42
CA VAL A 97 -10.68 -18.29 8.79
C VAL A 97 -9.24 -18.05 9.20
N ARG A 98 -8.72 -18.93 10.05
CA ARG A 98 -7.31 -18.91 10.43
C ARG A 98 -6.46 -19.36 9.22
N PRO A 99 -5.56 -18.52 8.69
CA PRO A 99 -4.69 -18.93 7.59
C PRO A 99 -3.63 -19.93 8.07
N LYS A 100 -3.24 -20.86 7.19
CA LYS A 100 -2.07 -21.72 7.38
C LYS A 100 -0.85 -20.99 6.83
N ILE A 101 0.12 -20.67 7.68
CA ILE A 101 1.34 -19.95 7.28
C ILE A 101 2.56 -20.85 7.45
N ASP A 102 3.42 -20.92 6.43
CA ASP A 102 4.67 -21.69 6.48
C ASP A 102 5.80 -21.03 5.66
N ARG A 103 6.93 -21.74 5.50
CA ARG A 103 8.11 -21.25 4.78
C ARG A 103 8.16 -21.63 3.30
N SER A 104 7.10 -22.25 2.77
CA SER A 104 6.97 -22.56 1.35
C SER A 104 6.84 -21.28 0.50
N THR A 105 6.65 -21.44 -0.80
CA THR A 105 6.32 -20.37 -1.74
C THR A 105 4.92 -20.52 -2.33
N ARG A 106 4.04 -21.24 -1.63
CA ARG A 106 2.65 -21.46 -2.00
C ARG A 106 1.79 -20.24 -1.65
N LEU A 107 0.80 -19.93 -2.47
CA LEU A 107 -0.28 -19.03 -2.14
C LEU A 107 -1.56 -19.66 -2.66
N GLU A 108 -2.38 -20.16 -1.75
CA GLU A 108 -3.69 -20.71 -2.06
C GLU A 108 -4.72 -19.96 -1.23
N ILE A 109 -5.72 -19.37 -1.90
CA ILE A 109 -6.84 -18.69 -1.29
C ILE A 109 -8.09 -19.30 -1.92
N CYS A 110 -8.92 -19.95 -1.12
CA CYS A 110 -10.21 -20.48 -1.59
C CYS A 110 -11.33 -19.53 -1.17
N ARG A 111 -12.14 -19.09 -2.12
CA ARG A 111 -13.31 -18.23 -1.95
C ARG A 111 -12.96 -16.98 -1.12
N GLY A 112 -11.83 -16.35 -1.43
CA GLY A 112 -11.39 -15.12 -0.80
C GLY A 112 -12.31 -13.96 -1.13
N ARG A 113 -12.48 -13.05 -0.17
CA ARG A 113 -13.29 -11.83 -0.30
C ARG A 113 -12.44 -10.61 0.00
N HIS A 114 -12.71 -9.50 -0.68
CA HIS A 114 -12.04 -8.24 -0.38
C HIS A 114 -12.59 -7.69 0.95
N PRO A 115 -11.77 -7.50 2.01
CA PRO A 115 -12.26 -7.21 3.36
C PRO A 115 -13.16 -5.96 3.42
N VAL A 116 -12.75 -4.88 2.75
CA VAL A 116 -13.52 -3.61 2.73
C VAL A 116 -14.73 -3.66 1.80
N VAL A 117 -14.54 -4.05 0.53
CA VAL A 117 -15.63 -4.04 -0.47
C VAL A 117 -16.73 -5.03 -0.10
N ALA A 118 -16.39 -6.20 0.45
CA ALA A 118 -17.37 -7.19 0.88
C ALA A 118 -18.24 -6.66 2.03
N ASP A 119 -17.64 -5.96 3.01
CA ASP A 119 -18.37 -5.35 4.11
C ASP A 119 -19.32 -4.23 3.63
N VAL A 120 -18.82 -3.34 2.76
CA VAL A 120 -19.65 -2.27 2.16
C VAL A 120 -20.84 -2.85 1.40
N LEU A 121 -20.64 -3.90 0.60
CA LEU A 121 -21.74 -4.55 -0.12
C LEU A 121 -22.72 -5.26 0.82
N LYS A 122 -22.23 -5.94 1.86
CA LYS A 122 -23.05 -6.58 2.91
C LYS A 122 -23.97 -5.55 3.57
N ASN A 123 -23.43 -4.38 3.91
CA ASN A 123 -24.20 -3.26 4.49
C ASN A 123 -25.22 -2.65 3.52
N GLN A 124 -25.00 -2.78 2.22
CA GLN A 124 -25.97 -2.40 1.17
C GLN A 124 -26.96 -3.51 0.81
N GLY A 125 -26.91 -4.67 1.48
CA GLY A 125 -27.74 -5.84 1.16
C GLY A 125 -27.38 -6.51 -0.18
N LYS A 126 -26.17 -6.29 -0.69
CA LYS A 126 -25.67 -6.86 -1.96
C LYS A 126 -24.65 -7.97 -1.69
N PRO A 127 -24.66 -9.07 -2.47
CA PRO A 127 -23.66 -10.11 -2.35
C PRO A 127 -22.31 -9.67 -2.94
N PHE A 128 -21.21 -10.16 -2.36
CA PHE A 128 -19.87 -10.11 -2.95
C PHE A 128 -19.53 -11.49 -3.54
N THR A 129 -19.03 -11.55 -4.77
CA THR A 129 -18.59 -12.81 -5.40
C THR A 129 -17.19 -13.20 -4.90
N PRO A 130 -17.03 -14.26 -4.09
CA PRO A 130 -15.72 -14.69 -3.62
C PRO A 130 -14.93 -15.40 -4.74
N ASN A 131 -13.62 -15.24 -4.76
CA ASN A 131 -12.74 -15.75 -5.81
C ASN A 131 -11.57 -16.56 -5.26
N ASP A 132 -11.13 -17.55 -6.05
CA ASP A 132 -9.99 -18.39 -5.73
C ASP A 132 -8.69 -17.77 -6.28
N VAL A 133 -7.57 -18.03 -5.62
CA VAL A 133 -6.21 -17.82 -6.15
C VAL A 133 -5.39 -19.07 -5.83
N ASP A 134 -4.63 -19.52 -6.83
CA ASP A 134 -3.66 -20.57 -6.64
C ASP A 134 -2.36 -20.26 -7.37
N LEU A 135 -1.30 -19.98 -6.62
CA LEU A 135 0.04 -19.67 -7.11
C LEU A 135 1.10 -20.44 -6.34
N ASP A 136 2.17 -20.81 -7.04
CA ASP A 136 3.37 -21.37 -6.43
C ASP A 136 4.62 -20.87 -7.17
N ALA A 137 5.51 -20.19 -6.45
CA ALA A 137 6.76 -19.68 -7.02
C ALA A 137 7.67 -20.80 -7.56
N THR A 138 7.56 -22.04 -7.07
CA THR A 138 8.32 -23.16 -7.63
C THR A 138 7.76 -23.65 -8.97
N GLY A 139 6.51 -23.29 -9.30
CA GLY A 139 5.82 -23.72 -10.51
C GLY A 139 5.54 -25.24 -10.57
N ALA A 140 5.63 -25.95 -9.44
CA ALA A 140 5.45 -27.40 -9.38
C ALA A 140 3.97 -27.77 -9.21
N ASP A 141 3.29 -27.10 -8.27
CA ASP A 141 1.91 -27.42 -7.89
C ASP A 141 0.88 -26.46 -8.48
N ALA A 142 1.27 -25.22 -8.79
CA ALA A 142 0.43 -24.23 -9.49
C ALA A 142 1.27 -23.28 -10.34
N ALA A 143 0.60 -22.35 -11.03
CA ALA A 143 1.26 -21.31 -11.80
C ALA A 143 2.06 -20.35 -10.89
N ARG A 144 3.18 -19.84 -11.40
CA ARG A 144 3.90 -18.71 -10.79
C ARG A 144 3.23 -17.40 -11.12
N LEU A 145 2.76 -17.29 -12.37
CA LEU A 145 2.19 -16.09 -12.95
C LEU A 145 0.78 -16.37 -13.45
N SER A 146 -0.19 -15.61 -12.95
CA SER A 146 -1.53 -15.56 -13.53
C SER A 146 -1.73 -14.30 -14.33
N LEU A 147 -2.09 -14.46 -15.60
CA LEU A 147 -2.51 -13.37 -16.47
C LEU A 147 -4.00 -13.14 -16.30
N VAL A 148 -4.37 -11.97 -15.78
CA VAL A 148 -5.75 -11.62 -15.44
C VAL A 148 -6.32 -10.73 -16.54
N THR A 149 -7.29 -11.27 -17.29
CA THR A 149 -7.97 -10.60 -18.38
C THR A 149 -9.46 -10.39 -18.08
N GLY A 150 -10.14 -9.59 -18.88
CA GLY A 150 -11.56 -9.32 -18.76
C GLY A 150 -11.90 -7.85 -18.97
N PRO A 151 -13.20 -7.52 -19.15
CA PRO A 151 -13.61 -6.16 -19.44
C PRO A 151 -13.29 -5.21 -18.27
N ASN A 152 -13.19 -3.92 -18.59
CA ASN A 152 -13.09 -2.90 -17.55
C ASN A 152 -14.36 -2.93 -16.70
N MET A 153 -14.23 -2.67 -15.40
CA MET A 153 -15.28 -2.82 -14.38
C MET A 153 -15.67 -4.27 -14.02
N ALA A 154 -15.08 -5.30 -14.63
CA ALA A 154 -15.31 -6.70 -14.23
C ALA A 154 -14.65 -7.10 -12.89
N GLY A 155 -13.97 -6.17 -12.22
CA GLY A 155 -13.37 -6.38 -10.90
C GLY A 155 -11.90 -6.83 -10.90
N LYS A 156 -11.16 -6.69 -12.01
CA LYS A 156 -9.72 -7.05 -12.08
C LYS A 156 -8.89 -6.42 -10.95
N SER A 157 -8.90 -5.10 -10.81
CA SER A 157 -8.13 -4.41 -9.76
C SER A 157 -8.62 -4.76 -8.35
N THR A 158 -9.92 -5.02 -8.16
CA THR A 158 -10.46 -5.51 -6.88
C THR A 158 -9.93 -6.91 -6.54
N TYR A 159 -9.89 -7.82 -7.52
CA TYR A 159 -9.32 -9.14 -7.38
C TYR A 159 -7.81 -9.09 -7.06
N LEU A 160 -7.05 -8.25 -7.75
CA LEU A 160 -5.63 -8.04 -7.45
C LEU A 160 -5.42 -7.54 -6.00
N ARG A 161 -6.08 -6.42 -5.64
CA ARG A 161 -5.95 -5.81 -4.30
C ARG A 161 -6.45 -6.73 -3.19
N GLN A 162 -7.50 -7.50 -3.43
CA GLN A 162 -7.99 -8.50 -2.48
C GLN A 162 -6.85 -9.44 -2.05
N ASN A 163 -6.16 -10.04 -3.02
CA ASN A 163 -5.10 -11.01 -2.72
C ASN A 163 -3.94 -10.37 -1.94
N ALA A 164 -3.56 -9.13 -2.28
CA ALA A 164 -2.58 -8.38 -1.51
C ALA A 164 -3.02 -8.13 -0.05
N LEU A 165 -4.26 -7.68 0.15
CA LEU A 165 -4.78 -7.40 1.49
C LEU A 165 -4.86 -8.67 2.34
N LEU A 166 -5.29 -9.80 1.77
CA LEU A 166 -5.36 -11.08 2.48
C LEU A 166 -3.97 -11.56 2.94
N ILE A 167 -2.93 -11.37 2.11
CA ILE A 167 -1.54 -11.67 2.47
C ILE A 167 -1.09 -10.81 3.66
N ILE A 168 -1.35 -9.50 3.60
CA ILE A 168 -0.98 -8.56 4.67
C ILE A 168 -1.69 -8.93 5.98
N MET A 169 -2.99 -9.18 5.92
CA MET A 169 -3.78 -9.60 7.09
C MET A 169 -3.23 -10.88 7.71
N ALA A 170 -2.98 -11.91 6.90
CA ALA A 170 -2.44 -13.18 7.39
C ALA A 170 -1.08 -12.99 8.08
N GLN A 171 -0.15 -12.25 7.46
CA GLN A 171 1.17 -12.00 8.05
C GLN A 171 1.15 -11.04 9.26
N ALA A 172 0.11 -10.23 9.40
CA ALA A 172 -0.15 -9.44 10.61
C ALA A 172 -0.73 -10.28 11.77
N GLY A 173 -1.01 -11.57 11.55
CA GLY A 173 -1.61 -12.45 12.55
C GLY A 173 -3.13 -12.39 12.62
N LEU A 174 -3.78 -11.79 11.61
CA LEU A 174 -5.24 -11.66 11.54
C LEU A 174 -5.90 -12.86 10.85
N PHE A 175 -7.15 -13.12 11.19
CA PHE A 175 -8.00 -14.01 10.41
C PHE A 175 -8.34 -13.38 9.07
N VAL A 176 -8.61 -14.21 8.06
CA VAL A 176 -8.80 -13.75 6.67
C VAL A 176 -10.18 -14.14 6.13
N PRO A 177 -10.91 -13.23 5.44
CA PRO A 177 -12.26 -13.51 4.92
C PRO A 177 -12.22 -14.41 3.68
N ALA A 178 -11.99 -15.69 3.89
CA ALA A 178 -11.90 -16.74 2.88
C ALA A 178 -12.51 -18.05 3.41
N LYS A 179 -12.72 -19.05 2.55
CA LYS A 179 -13.08 -20.41 3.00
C LYS A 179 -11.87 -21.16 3.56
N SER A 180 -10.70 -20.95 2.95
CA SER A 180 -9.40 -21.45 3.41
C SER A 180 -8.29 -20.62 2.81
N MET A 181 -7.14 -20.54 3.49
CA MET A 181 -5.95 -19.86 2.99
C MET A 181 -4.67 -20.59 3.44
N HIS A 182 -3.77 -20.84 2.49
CA HIS A 182 -2.40 -21.27 2.73
C HIS A 182 -1.44 -20.23 2.16
N LEU A 183 -0.58 -19.69 3.01
CA LEU A 183 0.40 -18.68 2.68
C LEU A 183 1.81 -19.14 3.06
N GLY A 184 2.65 -19.38 2.06
CA GLY A 184 4.10 -19.32 2.25
C GLY A 184 4.53 -17.87 2.46
N VAL A 185 5.31 -17.57 3.49
CA VAL A 185 5.68 -16.18 3.86
C VAL A 185 6.21 -15.39 2.66
N VAL A 186 5.65 -14.19 2.48
CA VAL A 186 6.03 -13.18 1.50
C VAL A 186 7.01 -12.21 2.15
N ASP A 187 8.17 -12.01 1.53
CA ASP A 187 9.20 -11.08 2.01
C ASP A 187 8.87 -9.62 1.64
N ARG A 188 8.35 -9.41 0.43
CA ARG A 188 7.98 -8.12 -0.13
C ARG A 188 6.74 -8.23 -0.99
N LEU A 189 5.83 -7.28 -0.81
CA LEU A 189 4.65 -7.12 -1.65
C LEU A 189 4.85 -5.90 -2.54
N PHE A 190 4.87 -6.13 -3.85
CA PHE A 190 4.96 -5.08 -4.84
C PHE A 190 3.62 -4.91 -5.53
N SER A 191 3.22 -3.66 -5.72
CA SER A 191 1.95 -3.33 -6.37
C SER A 191 2.15 -2.16 -7.30
N ARG A 192 1.90 -2.40 -8.58
CA ARG A 192 1.66 -1.37 -9.59
C ARG A 192 0.21 -1.46 -10.00
N VAL A 193 -0.65 -0.80 -9.22
CA VAL A 193 -2.08 -0.65 -9.52
C VAL A 193 -2.30 0.84 -9.73
N GLY A 194 -2.71 1.24 -10.93
CA GLY A 194 -2.79 2.64 -11.33
C GLY A 194 -3.36 3.55 -10.23
N ALA A 195 -2.55 4.48 -9.76
CA ALA A 195 -2.98 5.60 -8.94
C ALA A 195 -3.46 6.72 -9.87
N GLY A 196 -4.47 7.48 -9.44
CA GLY A 196 -4.93 8.66 -10.18
C GLY A 196 -3.77 9.62 -10.44
N ASP A 197 -3.87 10.35 -11.56
CA ASP A 197 -2.82 11.21 -12.07
C ASP A 197 -2.27 12.17 -11.01
N ASP A 198 -0.97 12.05 -10.71
CA ASP A 198 -0.23 13.10 -10.02
C ASP A 198 0.58 13.90 -11.05
N LEU A 199 -0.12 14.84 -11.70
CA LEU A 199 0.47 15.76 -12.68
C LEU A 199 1.45 16.78 -12.04
N ALA A 200 1.60 16.80 -10.71
CA ALA A 200 2.30 17.86 -10.00
C ALA A 200 3.84 17.82 -10.14
N GLN A 201 4.43 16.69 -10.58
CA GLN A 201 5.89 16.50 -10.61
C GLN A 201 6.55 16.68 -11.99
N GLY A 202 5.80 17.04 -13.04
CA GLY A 202 6.38 17.32 -14.37
C GLY A 202 7.03 16.11 -15.07
N ARG A 203 6.77 14.88 -14.60
CA ARG A 203 7.18 13.63 -15.25
C ARG A 203 5.99 13.05 -16.03
N SER A 204 6.25 12.52 -17.22
CA SER A 204 5.24 11.77 -17.98
C SER A 204 4.71 10.61 -17.13
N THR A 205 3.39 10.41 -17.13
CA THR A 205 2.72 9.30 -16.43
C THR A 205 3.31 7.95 -16.83
N PHE A 206 3.68 7.81 -18.11
CA PHE A 206 4.36 6.63 -18.62
C PHE A 206 5.78 6.45 -18.05
N MET A 207 6.55 7.53 -17.91
CA MET A 207 7.91 7.44 -17.33
C MET A 207 7.84 7.02 -15.85
N MET A 208 6.88 7.54 -15.07
CA MET A 208 6.70 7.11 -13.68
C MET A 208 6.31 5.63 -13.60
N GLU A 209 5.42 5.17 -14.49
CA GLU A 209 5.06 3.76 -14.59
C GLU A 209 6.28 2.87 -14.88
N MET A 210 7.17 3.30 -15.78
CA MET A 210 8.40 2.56 -16.09
C MET A 210 9.39 2.54 -14.91
N VAL A 211 9.55 3.66 -14.19
CA VAL A 211 10.41 3.71 -13.00
C VAL A 211 9.87 2.80 -11.88
N GLU A 212 8.56 2.81 -11.64
CA GLU A 212 7.91 1.91 -10.68
C GLU A 212 8.10 0.44 -11.08
N THR A 213 7.86 0.11 -12.35
CA THR A 213 8.04 -1.25 -12.88
C THR A 213 9.50 -1.71 -12.76
N ALA A 214 10.46 -0.85 -13.08
CA ALA A 214 11.88 -1.14 -12.93
C ALA A 214 12.28 -1.37 -11.46
N ALA A 215 11.72 -0.59 -10.52
CA ALA A 215 11.94 -0.80 -9.10
C ALA A 215 11.42 -2.16 -8.63
N ILE A 216 10.25 -2.58 -9.11
CA ILE A 216 9.68 -3.90 -8.82
C ILE A 216 10.61 -5.01 -9.36
N LEU A 217 10.96 -4.96 -10.65
CA LEU A 217 11.77 -6.01 -11.29
C LEU A 217 13.20 -6.12 -10.74
N SER A 218 13.75 -5.03 -10.19
CA SER A 218 15.09 -5.00 -9.59
C SER A 218 15.13 -5.47 -8.14
N GLN A 219 14.04 -5.32 -7.38
CA GLN A 219 14.00 -5.61 -5.94
C GLN A 219 13.22 -6.87 -5.58
N ALA A 220 12.36 -7.36 -6.47
CA ALA A 220 11.59 -8.58 -6.24
C ALA A 220 12.51 -9.81 -6.14
N SER A 221 12.15 -10.69 -5.20
CA SER A 221 12.78 -12.00 -5.00
C SER A 221 11.80 -13.11 -5.38
N ASP A 222 12.28 -14.36 -5.38
CA ASP A 222 11.45 -15.56 -5.56
C ASP A 222 10.36 -15.72 -4.47
N ARG A 223 10.54 -15.09 -3.31
CA ARG A 223 9.55 -15.07 -2.21
C ARG A 223 8.57 -13.91 -2.30
N SER A 224 8.79 -12.95 -3.19
CA SER A 224 7.92 -11.79 -3.30
C SER A 224 6.55 -12.13 -3.89
N PHE A 225 5.58 -11.27 -3.62
CA PHE A 225 4.29 -11.27 -4.30
C PHE A 225 4.16 -9.98 -5.11
N VAL A 226 3.92 -10.11 -6.41
CA VAL A 226 3.91 -8.98 -7.33
C VAL A 226 2.52 -8.84 -7.98
N ILE A 227 2.00 -7.63 -7.97
CA ILE A 227 0.80 -7.24 -8.71
C ILE A 227 1.20 -6.20 -9.76
N LEU A 228 0.88 -6.48 -11.02
CA LEU A 228 0.95 -5.53 -12.12
C LEU A 228 -0.44 -5.32 -12.72
N ASP A 229 -0.87 -4.08 -12.91
CA ASP A 229 -2.16 -3.71 -13.52
C ASP A 229 -1.93 -2.78 -14.71
N GLU A 230 -2.27 -3.25 -15.91
CA GLU A 230 -2.29 -2.48 -17.17
C GLU A 230 -0.96 -1.79 -17.56
N ILE A 231 0.18 -2.45 -17.35
CA ILE A 231 1.49 -1.96 -17.84
C ILE A 231 1.48 -1.76 -19.36
N GLY A 232 2.11 -0.67 -19.83
CA GLY A 232 2.31 -0.36 -21.24
C GLY A 232 1.21 0.50 -21.86
N ARG A 233 0.16 0.86 -21.10
CA ARG A 233 -1.01 1.55 -21.64
C ARG A 233 -0.74 2.99 -22.12
N GLY A 234 0.27 3.65 -21.55
CA GLY A 234 0.62 5.05 -21.83
C GLY A 234 1.48 5.30 -23.08
N THR A 235 1.73 4.27 -23.91
CA THR A 235 2.60 4.36 -25.10
C THR A 235 1.94 3.74 -26.34
N ALA A 236 2.64 3.71 -27.47
CA ALA A 236 2.21 3.01 -28.68
C ALA A 236 1.87 1.55 -28.37
N THR A 237 0.79 1.02 -28.96
CA THR A 237 0.24 -0.30 -28.60
C THR A 237 1.28 -1.43 -28.68
N TYR A 238 2.12 -1.43 -29.72
CA TYR A 238 3.16 -2.46 -29.88
C TYR A 238 4.32 -2.30 -28.90
N ASP A 239 4.72 -1.06 -28.58
CA ASP A 239 5.76 -0.80 -27.58
C ASP A 239 5.27 -1.22 -26.18
N GLY A 240 4.03 -0.87 -25.85
CA GLY A 240 3.40 -1.24 -24.58
C GLY A 240 3.24 -2.75 -24.43
N LEU A 241 2.79 -3.44 -25.49
CA LEU A 241 2.72 -4.90 -25.54
C LEU A 241 4.10 -5.53 -25.35
N ALA A 242 5.13 -5.04 -26.05
CA ALA A 242 6.48 -5.58 -25.96
C ALA A 242 7.07 -5.44 -24.55
N ILE A 243 6.86 -4.28 -23.91
CA ILE A 243 7.30 -4.04 -22.53
C ILE A 243 6.54 -4.95 -21.55
N ALA A 244 5.21 -5.01 -21.66
CA ALA A 244 4.38 -5.85 -20.80
C ALA A 244 4.78 -7.33 -20.91
N TRP A 245 5.03 -7.81 -22.14
CA TRP A 245 5.50 -9.15 -22.42
C TRP A 245 6.86 -9.42 -21.76
N ALA A 246 7.85 -8.55 -21.98
CA ALA A 246 9.17 -8.68 -21.39
C ALA A 246 9.12 -8.67 -19.85
N CYS A 247 8.25 -7.85 -19.25
CA CYS A 247 8.06 -7.83 -17.80
C CYS A 247 7.45 -9.14 -17.28
N ALA A 248 6.47 -9.70 -17.98
CA ALA A 248 5.87 -10.99 -17.64
C ALA A 248 6.92 -12.12 -17.71
N GLU A 249 7.75 -12.12 -18.76
CA GLU A 249 8.84 -13.10 -18.92
C GLU A 249 9.87 -12.97 -17.81
N ASP A 250 10.30 -11.75 -17.46
CA ASP A 250 11.31 -11.50 -16.45
C ASP A 250 10.84 -11.90 -15.03
N LEU A 251 9.57 -11.59 -14.69
CA LEU A 251 8.92 -12.06 -13.47
C LEU A 251 8.89 -13.59 -13.39
N HIS A 252 8.60 -14.25 -14.51
CA HIS A 252 8.48 -15.70 -14.56
C HIS A 252 9.84 -16.42 -14.56
N GLU A 253 10.80 -16.00 -15.40
CA GLU A 253 12.03 -16.75 -15.68
C GLU A 253 13.17 -16.40 -14.73
N ARG A 254 13.42 -15.11 -14.52
CA ARG A 254 14.56 -14.62 -13.73
C ARG A 254 14.19 -14.49 -12.25
N ILE A 255 13.06 -13.83 -11.96
CA ILE A 255 12.65 -13.54 -10.58
C ILE A 255 11.96 -14.76 -9.95
N ARG A 256 11.10 -15.45 -10.73
CA ARG A 256 10.36 -16.66 -10.32
C ARG A 256 9.51 -16.43 -9.07
N CYS A 257 8.83 -15.30 -9.00
CA CYS A 257 7.96 -14.96 -7.88
C CYS A 257 6.49 -15.37 -8.14
N ARG A 258 5.65 -15.24 -7.10
CA ARG A 258 4.19 -15.32 -7.26
C ARG A 258 3.69 -13.99 -7.81
N ALA A 259 3.04 -14.01 -8.96
CA ALA A 259 2.60 -12.80 -9.64
C ALA A 259 1.17 -12.88 -10.17
N LEU A 260 0.44 -11.78 -10.02
CA LEU A 260 -0.81 -11.52 -10.72
C LEU A 260 -0.61 -10.34 -11.66
N PHE A 261 -0.84 -10.55 -12.95
CA PHE A 261 -0.67 -9.51 -13.97
C PHE A 261 -1.99 -9.29 -14.69
N ALA A 262 -2.69 -8.22 -14.32
CA ALA A 262 -3.85 -7.76 -15.07
C ALA A 262 -3.46 -6.98 -16.32
N THR A 263 -4.03 -7.37 -17.46
CA THR A 263 -3.69 -6.77 -18.75
C THR A 263 -4.92 -6.61 -19.65
N HIS A 264 -4.84 -5.64 -20.56
CA HIS A 264 -5.79 -5.44 -21.65
C HIS A 264 -5.29 -6.03 -22.99
N TYR A 265 -4.02 -6.45 -23.03
CA TYR A 265 -3.44 -7.10 -24.20
C TYR A 265 -3.80 -8.58 -24.22
N HIS A 266 -4.68 -8.97 -25.13
CA HIS A 266 -5.09 -10.35 -25.31
C HIS A 266 -3.95 -11.23 -25.82
N GLU A 267 -2.97 -10.64 -26.49
CA GLU A 267 -1.78 -11.30 -27.02
C GLU A 267 -0.97 -11.97 -25.91
N LEU A 268 -0.89 -11.36 -24.71
CA LEU A 268 -0.17 -11.96 -23.56
C LEU A 268 -0.77 -13.31 -23.16
N SER A 269 -2.05 -13.59 -23.43
CA SER A 269 -2.65 -14.89 -23.08
C SER A 269 -1.94 -16.08 -23.73
N GLN A 270 -1.22 -15.85 -24.83
CA GLN A 270 -0.42 -16.88 -25.50
C GLN A 270 0.78 -17.36 -24.67
N LEU A 271 1.20 -16.61 -23.66
CA LEU A 271 2.28 -17.00 -22.75
C LEU A 271 1.99 -18.32 -22.02
N GLU A 272 0.72 -18.61 -21.69
CA GLU A 272 0.32 -19.90 -21.10
C GLU A 272 0.69 -21.10 -21.99
N LYS A 273 0.70 -20.92 -23.32
CA LYS A 273 1.09 -21.98 -24.27
C LYS A 273 2.61 -22.09 -24.44
N ARG A 274 3.35 -21.01 -24.17
CA ARG A 274 4.80 -20.91 -24.42
C ARG A 274 5.63 -21.19 -23.16
N MET A 275 5.08 -20.90 -21.99
CA MET A 275 5.80 -20.91 -20.71
C MET A 275 5.08 -21.83 -19.73
N LYS A 276 5.85 -22.70 -19.07
CA LYS A 276 5.31 -23.57 -18.01
C LYS A 276 4.96 -22.72 -16.79
N ALA A 277 4.00 -23.16 -15.97
CA ALA A 277 3.60 -22.44 -14.75
C ALA A 277 3.15 -20.99 -14.99
N VAL A 278 2.56 -20.72 -16.15
CA VAL A 278 1.73 -19.54 -16.42
C VAL A 278 0.30 -20.04 -16.61
N ASN A 279 -0.69 -19.34 -16.07
CA ASN A 279 -2.09 -19.61 -16.38
C ASN A 279 -2.85 -18.33 -16.75
N ASN A 280 -3.92 -18.51 -17.51
CA ASN A 280 -4.86 -17.43 -17.78
C ASN A 280 -6.03 -17.45 -16.81
N ILE A 281 -6.41 -16.28 -16.32
CA ILE A 281 -7.61 -16.04 -15.52
C ILE A 281 -8.43 -14.96 -16.21
N SER A 282 -9.73 -15.18 -16.36
CA SER A 282 -10.66 -14.22 -16.94
C SER A 282 -11.78 -13.88 -15.96
N LEU A 283 -11.98 -12.57 -15.75
CA LEU A 283 -13.11 -12.05 -14.99
C LEU A 283 -14.35 -12.03 -15.88
N GLN A 284 -15.36 -12.80 -15.49
CA GLN A 284 -16.51 -13.12 -16.33
C GLN A 284 -17.53 -11.97 -16.41
N ALA A 285 -18.04 -11.75 -17.61
CA ALA A 285 -19.19 -10.92 -17.88
C ALA A 285 -20.16 -11.68 -18.80
N ARG A 286 -21.47 -11.51 -18.59
CA ARG A 286 -22.50 -12.19 -19.37
C ARG A 286 -23.47 -11.18 -19.94
N GLU A 287 -23.88 -11.39 -21.19
CA GLU A 287 -24.99 -10.65 -21.79
C GLU A 287 -26.32 -11.33 -21.43
N HIS A 288 -27.26 -10.54 -20.94
CA HIS A 288 -28.63 -10.98 -20.66
C HIS A 288 -29.61 -9.90 -21.12
N ASN A 289 -30.55 -10.25 -22.00
CA ASN A 289 -31.56 -9.33 -22.56
C ASN A 289 -30.98 -8.04 -23.19
N GLY A 290 -29.77 -8.13 -23.75
CA GLY A 290 -29.08 -6.99 -24.35
C GLY A 290 -28.38 -6.07 -23.34
N GLU A 291 -28.36 -6.42 -22.05
CA GLU A 291 -27.58 -5.77 -21.00
C GLU A 291 -26.36 -6.60 -20.62
N LEU A 292 -25.25 -5.92 -20.33
CA LEU A 292 -24.01 -6.56 -19.88
C LEU A 292 -24.00 -6.63 -18.35
N ILE A 293 -23.94 -7.85 -17.81
CA ILE A 293 -23.88 -8.12 -16.37
C ILE A 293 -22.47 -8.61 -16.03
N PHE A 294 -21.80 -7.91 -15.12
CA PHE A 294 -20.50 -8.34 -14.58
C PHE A 294 -20.72 -9.36 -13.46
N LEU A 295 -20.16 -10.56 -13.60
CA LEU A 295 -20.31 -11.62 -12.60
C LEU A 295 -19.30 -11.48 -11.45
N HIS A 296 -18.23 -10.72 -11.66
CA HIS A 296 -17.09 -10.55 -10.75
C HIS A 296 -16.45 -11.88 -10.33
N GLU A 297 -16.64 -12.92 -11.14
CA GLU A 297 -16.12 -14.27 -10.93
C GLU A 297 -14.87 -14.47 -11.79
N ALA A 298 -13.76 -14.84 -11.16
CA ALA A 298 -12.51 -15.19 -11.81
C ALA A 298 -12.55 -16.67 -12.20
N ARG A 299 -12.37 -16.97 -13.49
CA ARG A 299 -12.32 -18.35 -14.01
C ARG A 299 -11.03 -18.60 -14.77
N ALA A 300 -10.58 -19.85 -14.75
CA ALA A 300 -9.45 -20.27 -15.59
C ALA A 300 -9.78 -20.12 -17.08
N GLY A 301 -8.78 -19.74 -17.87
CA GLY A 301 -8.87 -19.48 -19.29
C GLY A 301 -8.79 -18.00 -19.65
N ALA A 302 -8.38 -17.73 -20.89
CA ALA A 302 -8.34 -16.39 -21.46
C ALA A 302 -9.75 -15.85 -21.71
N ALA A 303 -9.91 -14.53 -21.76
CA ALA A 303 -11.19 -13.92 -22.12
C ALA A 303 -11.49 -14.14 -23.62
N ASP A 304 -12.69 -14.65 -23.93
CA ASP A 304 -13.08 -14.98 -25.31
C ASP A 304 -13.49 -13.75 -26.15
N ARG A 305 -13.86 -12.62 -25.52
CA ARG A 305 -14.40 -11.43 -26.21
C ARG A 305 -14.08 -10.12 -25.48
N SER A 306 -13.91 -9.06 -26.28
CA SER A 306 -13.84 -7.68 -25.79
C SER A 306 -15.24 -7.06 -25.74
N TYR A 307 -15.66 -6.58 -24.56
CA TYR A 307 -16.99 -6.00 -24.36
C TYR A 307 -17.01 -4.46 -24.44
N GLY A 308 -15.99 -3.83 -25.03
CA GLY A 308 -15.82 -2.38 -25.01
C GLY A 308 -17.00 -1.61 -25.61
N VAL A 309 -17.53 -2.08 -26.75
CA VAL A 309 -18.68 -1.44 -27.42
C VAL A 309 -19.97 -1.60 -26.61
N GLN A 310 -20.12 -2.71 -25.89
CA GLN A 310 -21.25 -2.98 -25.01
C GLN A 310 -21.20 -2.13 -23.74
N VAL A 311 -20.00 -1.91 -23.18
CA VAL A 311 -19.79 -0.97 -22.06
C VAL A 311 -20.15 0.46 -22.48
N ALA A 312 -19.79 0.87 -23.71
CA ALA A 312 -20.17 2.17 -24.25
C ALA A 312 -21.69 2.35 -24.35
N ARG A 313 -22.42 1.30 -24.74
CA ARG A 313 -23.89 1.28 -24.72
C ARG A 313 -24.44 1.43 -23.30
N LEU A 314 -23.87 0.72 -22.32
CA LEU A 314 -24.27 0.82 -20.91
C LEU A 314 -24.03 2.24 -20.35
N ALA A 315 -22.97 2.91 -20.81
CA ALA A 315 -22.66 4.30 -20.45
C ALA A 315 -23.61 5.34 -21.11
N GLY A 316 -24.59 4.90 -21.92
CA GLY A 316 -25.57 5.76 -22.56
C GLY A 316 -25.08 6.41 -23.86
N MET A 317 -24.08 5.84 -24.54
CA MET A 317 -23.68 6.35 -25.86
C MET A 317 -24.83 6.24 -26.89
N PRO A 318 -24.96 7.21 -27.81
CA PRO A 318 -26.00 7.19 -28.85
C PRO A 318 -25.97 5.92 -29.68
N THR A 319 -27.16 5.35 -29.95
CA THR A 319 -27.30 4.05 -30.66
C THR A 319 -26.55 4.02 -32.00
N GLY A 320 -26.63 5.09 -32.80
CA GLY A 320 -25.92 5.16 -34.08
C GLY A 320 -24.39 5.12 -33.96
N VAL A 321 -23.82 5.63 -32.85
CA VAL A 321 -22.37 5.53 -32.57
C VAL A 321 -21.99 4.10 -32.19
N VAL A 322 -22.81 3.46 -31.35
CA VAL A 322 -22.61 2.06 -30.93
C VAL A 322 -22.70 1.11 -32.13
N GLU A 323 -23.70 1.28 -33.00
CA GLU A 323 -23.84 0.50 -34.24
C GLU A 323 -22.64 0.68 -35.16
N ARG A 324 -22.22 1.94 -35.39
CA ARG A 324 -21.03 2.22 -36.20
C ARG A 324 -19.76 1.61 -35.61
N ALA A 325 -19.60 1.66 -34.29
CA ALA A 325 -18.47 1.06 -33.60
C ALA A 325 -18.45 -0.48 -33.75
N ARG A 326 -19.61 -1.14 -33.72
CA ARG A 326 -19.73 -2.58 -34.01
C ARG A 326 -19.30 -2.90 -35.44
N ASP A 327 -19.77 -2.14 -36.42
CA ASP A 327 -19.39 -2.36 -37.83
C ASP A 327 -17.88 -2.22 -38.05
N ILE A 328 -17.26 -1.21 -37.42
CA ILE A 328 -15.81 -1.00 -37.49
C ILE A 328 -15.05 -2.14 -36.82
N LEU A 329 -15.49 -2.55 -35.62
CA LEU A 329 -14.86 -3.63 -34.87
C LEU A 329 -14.89 -4.94 -35.66
N GLN A 330 -16.03 -5.28 -36.26
CA GLN A 330 -16.17 -6.49 -37.07
C GLN A 330 -15.18 -6.50 -38.24
N ARG A 331 -15.03 -5.37 -38.95
CA ARG A 331 -14.04 -5.25 -40.05
C ARG A 331 -12.61 -5.39 -39.57
N LEU A 332 -12.27 -4.80 -38.42
CA LEU A 332 -10.92 -4.91 -37.85
C LEU A 332 -10.60 -6.33 -37.38
N GLU A 333 -11.57 -7.06 -36.83
CA GLU A 333 -11.41 -8.46 -36.44
C GLU A 333 -11.22 -9.38 -37.67
N GLU A 334 -11.97 -9.15 -38.74
CA GLU A 334 -11.83 -9.86 -40.03
C GLU A 334 -10.44 -9.60 -40.69
N ASP A 335 -9.97 -8.34 -40.68
CA ASP A 335 -8.66 -7.95 -41.21
C ASP A 335 -7.48 -8.44 -40.35
N ASN A 336 -7.66 -8.48 -39.01
CA ASN A 336 -6.62 -8.95 -38.09
C ASN A 336 -6.45 -10.48 -38.15
N GLN A 337 -7.51 -11.25 -38.39
CA GLN A 337 -7.40 -12.70 -38.61
C GLN A 337 -6.57 -13.04 -39.86
N THR A 338 -6.50 -12.15 -40.85
CA THR A 338 -5.69 -12.34 -42.06
C THR A 338 -4.25 -11.81 -41.93
N LYS A 339 -3.95 -10.89 -41.00
CA LYS A 339 -2.62 -10.27 -40.85
C LYS A 339 -1.82 -10.71 -39.61
N LEU A 340 -2.46 -11.21 -38.55
CA LEU A 340 -1.77 -11.62 -37.32
C LEU A 340 -1.45 -13.12 -37.32
N ARG A 341 -0.44 -13.51 -38.09
CA ARG A 341 0.41 -14.64 -37.71
C ARG A 341 1.57 -14.07 -36.90
N LEU A 342 1.48 -14.17 -35.57
CA LEU A 342 2.53 -13.72 -34.65
C LEU A 342 3.89 -14.42 -34.87
N ASP A 343 3.91 -15.51 -35.63
CA ASP A 343 5.15 -16.18 -36.07
C ASP A 343 5.96 -15.33 -37.07
N ASP A 344 5.36 -14.32 -37.72
CA ASP A 344 6.02 -13.46 -38.73
C ASP A 344 6.54 -12.12 -38.16
N LEU A 345 6.34 -11.84 -36.87
CA LEU A 345 6.86 -10.63 -36.23
C LEU A 345 8.30 -10.89 -35.73
N PRO A 346 9.34 -10.23 -36.29
CA PRO A 346 10.74 -10.44 -35.92
C PRO A 346 11.07 -10.03 -34.47
N LEU A 347 10.11 -9.41 -33.76
CA LEU A 347 10.21 -9.10 -32.34
C LEU A 347 10.06 -10.35 -31.43
N PHE A 348 9.46 -11.44 -31.95
CA PHE A 348 9.09 -12.63 -31.16
C PHE A 348 9.81 -13.90 -31.59
N SER A 349 10.78 -13.81 -32.50
CA SER A 349 11.76 -14.88 -32.72
C SER A 349 12.71 -14.92 -31.52
N PHE A 350 12.72 -16.04 -30.80
CA PHE A 350 13.64 -16.29 -29.69
C PHE A 350 15.10 -16.33 -30.19
N GLU A 351 15.69 -15.17 -30.41
CA GLU A 351 17.11 -15.00 -30.19
C GLU A 351 17.26 -14.68 -28.71
N ARG A 352 17.72 -15.68 -27.94
CA ARG A 352 18.32 -15.47 -26.61
C ARG A 352 19.06 -14.14 -26.65
N ALA A 353 18.67 -13.19 -25.79
CA ALA A 353 19.40 -11.95 -25.61
C ALA A 353 20.90 -12.28 -25.67
N PRO A 354 21.69 -11.63 -26.56
CA PRO A 354 23.09 -11.95 -26.67
C PRO A 354 23.66 -11.84 -25.26
N LYS A 355 24.30 -12.92 -24.79
CA LYS A 355 25.18 -12.85 -23.61
C LYS A 355 25.96 -11.55 -23.74
N PRO A 356 26.10 -10.73 -22.69
CA PRO A 356 26.78 -9.45 -22.78
C PRO A 356 28.05 -9.71 -23.57
N VAL A 357 28.11 -9.11 -24.76
CA VAL A 357 29.22 -9.32 -25.68
C VAL A 357 30.41 -8.94 -24.84
N SER A 358 31.24 -9.93 -24.48
CA SER A 358 32.54 -9.60 -23.92
C SER A 358 33.23 -8.87 -25.04
N SER A 359 33.17 -7.53 -24.99
CA SER A 359 34.02 -6.70 -25.81
C SER A 359 35.41 -7.27 -25.58
N ALA A 360 36.03 -7.79 -26.64
CA ALA A 360 37.44 -8.14 -26.58
C ALA A 360 38.15 -6.97 -25.90
N PRO A 361 38.98 -7.21 -24.87
CA PRO A 361 39.49 -6.15 -24.02
C PRO A 361 40.11 -5.09 -24.91
N SER A 362 39.70 -3.84 -24.72
CA SER A 362 40.27 -2.74 -25.48
C SER A 362 41.81 -2.79 -25.34
N LYS A 363 42.55 -2.39 -26.38
CA LYS A 363 44.01 -2.27 -26.28
C LYS A 363 44.42 -1.47 -25.02
N LEU A 364 43.58 -0.51 -24.62
CA LEU A 364 43.72 0.26 -23.40
C LEU A 364 43.59 -0.58 -22.12
N GLU A 365 42.58 -1.45 -22.01
CA GLU A 365 42.35 -2.31 -20.84
C GLU A 365 43.47 -3.34 -20.65
N THR A 366 44.03 -3.82 -21.76
CA THR A 366 45.16 -4.76 -21.74
C THR A 366 46.42 -4.08 -21.20
N VAL A 367 46.71 -2.85 -21.65
CA VAL A 367 47.85 -2.06 -21.17
C VAL A 367 47.66 -1.69 -19.70
N LEU A 368 46.45 -1.26 -19.31
CA LEU A 368 46.12 -0.93 -17.91
C LEU A 368 46.34 -2.11 -16.96
N LYS A 369 45.96 -3.33 -17.34
CA LYS A 369 46.19 -4.54 -16.52
C LYS A 369 47.65 -4.94 -16.41
N SER A 370 48.49 -4.52 -17.36
CA SER A 370 49.93 -4.83 -17.37
C SER A 370 50.78 -3.85 -16.56
N ILE A 371 50.22 -2.70 -16.18
CA ILE A 371 50.93 -1.67 -15.41
C ILE A 371 50.95 -2.08 -13.93
N LYS A 372 52.15 -2.04 -13.33
CA LYS A 372 52.35 -2.22 -11.89
C LYS A 372 52.75 -0.89 -11.26
N PRO A 373 51.82 -0.15 -10.63
CA PRO A 373 52.07 1.20 -10.15
C PRO A 373 53.21 1.30 -9.14
N ASP A 374 53.36 0.27 -8.30
CA ASP A 374 54.35 0.25 -7.21
C ASP A 374 55.79 -0.03 -7.67
N GLU A 375 55.98 -0.44 -8.93
CA GLU A 375 57.29 -0.76 -9.52
C GLU A 375 57.80 0.34 -10.48
N LEU A 376 57.05 1.46 -10.64
CA LEU A 376 57.39 2.51 -11.59
C LEU A 376 58.09 3.71 -10.92
N SER A 377 59.12 4.23 -11.59
CA SER A 377 59.68 5.54 -11.24
C SER A 377 58.73 6.67 -11.68
N PRO A 378 58.81 7.87 -11.07
CA PRO A 378 57.95 9.00 -11.44
C PRO A 378 58.00 9.39 -12.92
N LYS A 379 59.16 9.20 -13.58
CA LYS A 379 59.32 9.49 -15.01
C LYS A 379 58.61 8.44 -15.89
N GLU A 380 58.74 7.16 -15.54
CA GLU A 380 58.09 6.06 -16.26
C GLU A 380 56.56 6.10 -16.11
N ALA A 381 56.07 6.47 -14.92
CA ALA A 381 54.64 6.69 -14.69
C ALA A 381 54.06 7.78 -15.60
N LEU A 382 54.81 8.88 -15.81
CA LEU A 382 54.40 9.96 -16.71
C LEU A 382 54.37 9.49 -18.18
N GLU A 383 55.38 8.73 -18.62
CA GLU A 383 55.44 8.16 -19.98
C GLU A 383 54.28 7.19 -20.26
N VAL A 384 53.92 6.36 -19.26
CA VAL A 384 52.76 5.48 -19.32
C VAL A 384 51.46 6.26 -19.53
N ILE A 385 51.27 7.40 -18.85
CA ILE A 385 50.09 8.26 -19.03
C ILE A 385 50.02 8.83 -20.45
N TYR A 386 51.14 9.30 -21.00
CA TYR A 386 51.17 9.78 -22.40
C TYR A 386 50.85 8.66 -23.41
N ASN A 387 51.31 7.44 -23.15
CA ASN A 387 51.01 6.27 -23.99
C ASN A 387 49.54 5.85 -23.91
N LEU A 388 48.92 5.91 -22.73
CA LEU A 388 47.49 5.66 -22.57
C LEU A 388 46.64 6.72 -23.30
N HIS A 389 47.06 7.99 -23.28
CA HIS A 389 46.35 9.05 -23.99
C HIS A 389 46.40 8.87 -25.53
N LYS A 390 47.52 8.40 -26.08
CA LYS A 390 47.64 8.05 -27.50
C LYS A 390 46.76 6.86 -27.91
N LEU A 391 46.40 5.98 -26.98
CA LEU A 391 45.51 4.83 -27.24
C LEU A 391 44.02 5.19 -27.14
N LEU A 392 43.71 6.39 -26.65
CA LEU A 392 42.36 6.98 -26.60
C LEU A 392 42.01 7.79 -27.86
N THR A 393 43.00 8.14 -28.68
CA THR A 393 42.85 8.80 -29.99
C THR A 393 42.95 7.77 -31.10
#